data_AF-A0A0F7S6N6-F1
#
_entry.id   AF-A0A0F7S6N6-F1
#
_cell.length_a   1.000
_cell.length_b   1.000
_cell.length_c   1.000
_cell.angle_alpha   90.00
_cell.angle_beta   90.00
_cell.angle_gamma   90.00
#
_symmetry.space_group_name_H-M   'P 1'
#
loop_
_entity.id
_entity.type
_entity.pdbx_description
1 polymer ?
#
loop_
_entity_poly.entity_id
_entity_poly.type
_entity_poly.pdbx_seq_one_letter_code
_entity_poly.pdbx_strand_id
1 'polypeptide(L)'
;MASQAEAGPSSAPNLALLPANVLTIFLARFHNSKSDKVKLIDVEDDAEDEVELDAGPAVDLTGVEWKVLPSGGHLVDKDVIYFQTSHKGSTGVACFRNIKLDDNKADASSQRGARMVSVGLVLQCEGHADQHASSLAQQLAIVPHLSNLEQLADELARNPQDVSSFKTYYGMHRASNSTEQNGPTMDGKRMKQLRMRRRRDPRNLPHDPISHMPALCGSLGALLPHLLKKLMLPRHRLLIFSPSPPIVHAAYLGYNLADLVALGIARSGKRHENLQAFARRWIVQVKGQIGVHDIPALEEEEQRRNKDAAAFVEPGWIAWSTDKILLDKPHLFDSVLDLTLLVTRDSQGLLDEACLEDANNMARLWTVVRPVESPSAGRTLAKALLKSQGWTTREFATFNELDAQAQRHAERAERLGAGACVSRRKSKTKLVRSTSRRFEEQGPDRFQPAPER
;
A
#
# COMPACT_ATOMS: atom_id res chain seq x y z
N MET A 1 40.30 -19.80 26.85
CA MET A 1 39.42 -18.67 26.45
C MET A 1 38.28 -19.26 25.62
N ALA A 2 37.11 -19.39 26.22
CA ALA A 2 35.93 -19.94 25.57
C ALA A 2 35.35 -18.92 24.58
N SER A 3 35.28 -19.28 23.31
CA SER A 3 34.63 -18.51 22.27
C SER A 3 33.11 -18.52 22.51
N GLN A 4 32.54 -17.34 22.75
CA GLN A 4 31.10 -17.14 22.77
C GLN A 4 30.51 -17.54 21.42
N ALA A 5 29.63 -18.54 21.43
CA ALA A 5 28.83 -18.89 20.26
C ALA A 5 27.83 -17.74 20.00
N GLU A 6 27.84 -17.20 18.78
CA GLU A 6 26.81 -16.28 18.31
C GLU A 6 25.44 -16.95 18.42
N ALA A 7 24.52 -16.30 19.15
CA ALA A 7 23.14 -16.72 19.24
C ALA A 7 22.48 -16.69 17.85
N GLY A 8 22.05 -17.86 17.37
CA GLY A 8 21.29 -17.99 16.11
C GLY A 8 19.94 -17.26 16.13
N PRO A 9 19.27 -17.11 14.98
CA PRO A 9 18.10 -16.22 14.80
C PRO A 9 16.79 -16.66 15.49
N SER A 10 16.84 -17.64 16.38
CA SER A 10 15.67 -18.31 16.97
C SER A 10 15.21 -17.77 18.34
N SER A 11 15.87 -16.75 18.90
CA SER A 11 15.50 -16.20 20.22
C SER A 11 14.46 -15.08 20.14
N ALA A 12 13.41 -15.27 19.34
CA ALA A 12 12.20 -14.46 19.48
C ALA A 12 11.24 -15.25 20.40
N PRO A 13 10.72 -14.67 21.49
CA PRO A 13 9.70 -15.33 22.29
C PRO A 13 8.49 -15.66 21.40
N ASN A 14 7.66 -16.64 21.81
CA ASN A 14 6.38 -17.04 21.21
C ASN A 14 5.41 -15.85 21.09
N LEU A 15 5.75 -14.88 20.25
CA LEU A 15 4.94 -13.74 19.89
C LEU A 15 3.99 -14.28 18.82
N ALA A 16 2.69 -14.26 19.12
CA ALA A 16 1.66 -14.48 18.12
C ALA A 16 2.06 -13.78 16.80
N LEU A 17 2.04 -14.49 15.67
CA LEU A 17 2.50 -13.96 14.38
C LEU A 17 1.64 -12.79 13.88
N LEU A 18 0.45 -12.63 14.45
CA LEU A 18 -0.50 -11.56 14.17
C LEU A 18 -0.37 -10.42 15.18
N PRO A 19 -0.43 -9.15 14.74
CA PRO A 19 -0.44 -8.00 15.64
C PRO A 19 -1.78 -7.87 16.39
N ALA A 20 -1.73 -7.29 17.58
CA ALA A 20 -2.91 -6.89 18.35
C ALA A 20 -3.21 -5.41 18.04
N ASN A 21 -3.80 -5.16 16.87
CA ASN A 21 -4.04 -3.84 16.32
C ASN A 21 -5.41 -3.71 15.63
N VAL A 22 -6.33 -4.66 15.86
CA VAL A 22 -7.69 -4.60 15.33
C VAL A 22 -8.52 -3.65 16.19
N LEU A 23 -8.96 -2.53 15.62
CA LEU A 23 -9.83 -1.57 16.30
C LEU A 23 -11.29 -2.03 16.28
N THR A 24 -11.76 -2.52 15.14
CA THR A 24 -13.06 -3.19 15.00
C THR A 24 -13.00 -4.22 13.87
N ILE A 25 -13.90 -5.19 13.93
CA ILE A 25 -14.19 -6.16 12.86
C ILE A 25 -15.67 -5.99 12.46
N PHE A 26 -15.97 -6.06 11.18
CA PHE A 26 -17.34 -5.89 10.70
C PHE A 26 -17.68 -6.89 9.59
N LEU A 27 -18.98 -7.08 9.42
CA LEU A 27 -19.56 -7.97 8.42
C LEU A 27 -20.62 -7.22 7.61
N ALA A 28 -20.35 -7.02 6.33
CA ALA A 28 -21.28 -6.44 5.37
C ALA A 28 -21.93 -7.52 4.52
N ARG A 29 -23.26 -7.45 4.37
CA ARG A 29 -24.06 -8.39 3.59
C ARG A 29 -25.06 -7.65 2.72
N PHE A 30 -25.26 -8.16 1.51
CA PHE A 30 -26.37 -7.71 0.68
C PHE A 30 -27.68 -8.37 1.16
N HIS A 31 -28.67 -7.58 1.58
CA HIS A 31 -29.99 -8.09 1.96
C HIS A 31 -31.11 -7.30 1.29
N ASN A 32 -32.11 -8.01 0.77
CA ASN A 32 -33.22 -7.42 0.03
C ASN A 32 -34.49 -7.41 0.91
N SER A 33 -34.58 -6.51 1.89
CA SER A 33 -35.80 -6.35 2.72
C SER A 33 -36.45 -4.98 2.50
N LYS A 34 -37.19 -4.79 1.38
CA LYS A 34 -38.05 -3.63 1.03
C LYS A 34 -37.44 -2.20 1.12
N SER A 35 -36.23 -2.07 1.64
CA SER A 35 -35.32 -0.94 1.62
C SER A 35 -33.94 -1.56 1.40
N ASP A 36 -33.24 -1.22 0.33
CA ASP A 36 -31.86 -1.65 0.04
C ASP A 36 -30.90 -1.24 1.18
N LYS A 37 -30.94 -1.96 2.30
CA LYS A 37 -30.12 -1.69 3.49
C LYS A 37 -29.06 -2.77 3.58
N VAL A 38 -27.81 -2.38 3.33
CA VAL A 38 -26.66 -3.18 3.74
C VAL A 38 -26.66 -3.23 5.27
N LYS A 39 -26.80 -4.43 5.86
CA LYS A 39 -26.60 -4.58 7.32
C LYS A 39 -25.09 -4.70 7.53
N LEU A 40 -24.50 -3.66 8.13
CA LEU A 40 -23.23 -3.79 8.83
C LEU A 40 -23.58 -4.43 10.18
N ILE A 41 -23.08 -5.64 10.39
CA ILE A 41 -23.05 -6.21 11.73
C ILE A 41 -21.70 -5.79 12.30
N ASP A 42 -21.72 -4.76 13.14
CA ASP A 42 -20.66 -4.54 14.11
C ASP A 42 -20.88 -5.54 15.26
N VAL A 43 -19.80 -6.11 15.79
CA VAL A 43 -19.88 -7.05 16.93
C VAL A 43 -20.53 -6.38 18.15
N GLU A 44 -20.52 -5.05 18.20
CA GLU A 44 -21.13 -4.26 19.28
C GLU A 44 -22.67 -4.20 19.22
N ASP A 45 -23.31 -4.42 18.06
CA ASP A 45 -24.74 -4.14 17.85
C ASP A 45 -25.70 -5.35 17.96
N ASP A 46 -25.21 -6.59 17.88
CA ASP A 46 -26.04 -7.80 18.03
C ASP A 46 -26.01 -8.35 19.49
N ALA A 47 -26.17 -7.46 20.47
CA ALA A 47 -26.40 -7.80 21.87
C ALA A 47 -27.91 -7.93 22.15
N GLU A 48 -28.56 -8.96 21.59
CA GLU A 48 -29.77 -9.52 22.22
C GLU A 48 -29.42 -10.56 23.32
N ASP A 49 -28.13 -10.89 23.47
CA ASP A 49 -27.57 -11.55 24.66
C ASP A 49 -26.54 -10.60 25.30
N GLU A 50 -26.86 -10.07 26.48
CA GLU A 50 -25.99 -9.26 27.32
C GLU A 50 -24.68 -10.01 27.64
N VAL A 51 -23.64 -9.75 26.86
CA VAL A 51 -22.26 -9.84 27.34
C VAL A 51 -21.62 -8.51 26.99
N GLU A 52 -21.53 -7.62 27.98
CA GLU A 52 -20.75 -6.38 27.92
C GLU A 52 -19.30 -6.73 27.55
N LEU A 53 -18.99 -6.71 26.26
CA LEU A 53 -17.63 -6.66 25.76
C LEU A 53 -17.23 -5.18 25.77
N ASP A 54 -16.48 -4.83 26.80
CA ASP A 54 -15.88 -3.52 27.08
C ASP A 54 -15.60 -2.72 25.80
N ALA A 55 -16.33 -1.60 25.66
CA ALA A 55 -16.39 -0.78 24.46
C ALA A 55 -14.98 -0.30 24.06
N GLY A 56 -14.52 -0.74 22.89
CA GLY A 56 -13.41 -0.08 22.21
C GLY A 56 -13.83 1.35 21.84
N PRO A 57 -12.89 2.24 21.47
CA PRO A 57 -13.28 3.54 20.92
C PRO A 57 -14.18 3.30 19.70
N ALA A 58 -15.46 3.65 19.82
CA ALA A 58 -16.48 3.44 18.79
C ALA A 58 -15.96 3.92 17.43
N VAL A 59 -15.58 2.97 16.57
CA VAL A 59 -15.05 3.27 15.25
C VAL A 59 -16.24 3.58 14.35
N ASP A 60 -16.30 4.80 13.83
CA ASP A 60 -17.35 5.17 12.89
C ASP A 60 -17.20 4.38 11.57
N LEU A 61 -18.13 3.46 11.35
CA LEU A 61 -18.24 2.64 10.13
C LEU A 61 -19.20 3.24 9.09
N THR A 62 -19.69 4.47 9.29
CA THR A 62 -20.63 5.10 8.36
C THR A 62 -20.05 5.17 6.95
N GLY A 63 -20.76 4.58 6.00
CA GLY A 63 -20.41 4.59 4.58
C GLY A 63 -19.38 3.53 4.18
N VAL A 64 -18.87 2.73 5.12
CA VAL A 64 -17.97 1.59 4.82
C VAL A 64 -18.70 0.55 3.98
N GLU A 65 -20.00 0.38 4.19
CA GLU A 65 -20.86 -0.56 3.47
C GLU A 65 -20.82 -0.37 1.95
N TRP A 66 -20.69 0.87 1.48
CA TRP A 66 -20.62 1.20 0.06
C TRP A 66 -19.22 1.01 -0.53
N LYS A 67 -18.19 0.95 0.30
CA LYS A 67 -16.81 0.71 -0.12
C LYS A 67 -16.52 -0.78 -0.25
N VAL A 68 -17.02 -1.57 0.69
CA VAL A 68 -16.68 -3.01 0.82
C VAL A 68 -17.58 -3.92 -0.01
N LEU A 69 -18.59 -3.39 -0.68
CA LEU A 69 -19.41 -4.09 -1.67
C LEU A 69 -19.29 -3.35 -3.02
N PRO A 70 -18.19 -3.57 -3.77
CA PRO A 70 -17.88 -2.75 -4.94
C PRO A 70 -18.91 -2.98 -6.04
N SER A 71 -19.18 -1.92 -6.81
CA SER A 71 -19.98 -2.01 -8.02
C SER A 71 -19.38 -3.06 -8.96
N GLY A 72 -20.22 -3.95 -9.47
CA GLY A 72 -19.78 -5.09 -10.28
C GLY A 72 -19.30 -6.31 -9.48
N GLY A 73 -19.39 -6.32 -8.15
CA GLY A 73 -18.95 -7.46 -7.33
C GLY A 73 -19.64 -8.79 -7.66
N HIS A 74 -20.80 -8.77 -8.31
CA HIS A 74 -21.51 -9.96 -8.78
C HIS A 74 -20.79 -10.70 -9.93
N LEU A 75 -19.80 -10.05 -10.56
CA LEU A 75 -19.00 -10.60 -11.65
C LEU A 75 -17.80 -11.43 -11.15
N VAL A 76 -17.46 -11.32 -9.87
CA VAL A 76 -16.29 -11.98 -9.28
C VAL A 76 -16.68 -12.84 -8.09
N ASP A 77 -15.94 -13.91 -7.86
CA ASP A 77 -16.16 -14.81 -6.72
C ASP A 77 -15.52 -14.25 -5.44
N LYS A 78 -14.43 -13.47 -5.57
CA LYS A 78 -13.68 -12.91 -4.45
C LYS A 78 -12.96 -11.62 -4.83
N ASP A 79 -12.73 -10.77 -3.83
CA ASP A 79 -11.91 -9.56 -3.95
C ASP A 79 -11.31 -9.17 -2.58
N VAL A 80 -10.26 -8.33 -2.60
CA VAL A 80 -9.68 -7.71 -1.40
C VAL A 80 -9.71 -6.20 -1.57
N ILE A 81 -10.40 -5.54 -0.64
CA ILE A 81 -10.75 -4.13 -0.76
C ILE A 81 -10.08 -3.38 0.38
N TYR A 82 -9.13 -2.50 0.03
CA TYR A 82 -8.51 -1.61 1.01
C TYR A 82 -9.18 -0.25 0.93
N PHE A 83 -9.43 0.37 2.07
CA PHE A 83 -10.10 1.66 2.13
C PHE A 83 -9.56 2.48 3.30
N GLN A 84 -9.65 3.79 3.16
CA GLN A 84 -9.39 4.71 4.24
C GLN A 84 -10.61 4.87 5.12
N THR A 85 -10.37 4.88 6.43
CA THR A 85 -11.32 5.13 7.50
C THR A 85 -11.42 6.62 7.85
N SER A 86 -12.50 7.01 8.52
CA SER A 86 -12.68 8.38 9.04
C SER A 86 -11.65 8.72 10.13
N HIS A 87 -11.26 7.72 10.94
CA HIS A 87 -10.29 7.87 12.01
C HIS A 87 -8.84 7.93 11.48
N LYS A 88 -8.14 9.03 11.76
CA LYS A 88 -6.72 9.19 11.40
C LYS A 88 -5.84 8.14 12.10
N GLY A 89 -4.70 7.81 11.50
CA GLY A 89 -3.85 6.73 12.02
C GLY A 89 -4.44 5.31 11.92
N SER A 90 -5.59 5.13 11.28
CA SER A 90 -6.17 3.81 11.02
C SER A 90 -6.34 3.53 9.53
N THR A 91 -6.57 2.26 9.19
CA THR A 91 -6.76 1.79 7.81
C THR A 91 -7.79 0.66 7.79
N GLY A 92 -8.53 0.55 6.70
CA GLY A 92 -9.54 -0.48 6.51
C GLY A 92 -9.14 -1.50 5.45
N VAL A 93 -9.53 -2.75 5.66
CA VAL A 93 -9.44 -3.82 4.66
C VAL A 93 -10.66 -4.73 4.76
N ALA A 94 -11.16 -5.23 3.64
CA ALA A 94 -12.24 -6.21 3.60
C ALA A 94 -11.98 -7.30 2.56
N CYS A 95 -12.30 -8.54 2.91
CA CYS A 95 -12.30 -9.67 2.00
C CYS A 95 -13.74 -9.94 1.56
N PHE A 96 -13.99 -9.75 0.27
CA PHE A 96 -15.27 -9.98 -0.38
C PHE A 96 -15.36 -11.43 -0.87
N ARG A 97 -16.56 -12.02 -0.76
CA ARG A 97 -16.93 -13.33 -1.29
C ARG A 97 -18.32 -13.29 -1.92
N ASN A 98 -18.44 -13.97 -3.05
CA ASN A 98 -19.67 -14.18 -3.78
C ASN A 98 -19.85 -15.67 -4.05
N ILE A 99 -20.94 -16.25 -3.54
CA ILE A 99 -21.28 -17.65 -3.75
C ILE A 99 -22.62 -17.72 -4.47
N LYS A 100 -22.63 -18.31 -5.67
CA LYS A 100 -23.88 -18.63 -6.37
C LYS A 100 -24.70 -19.61 -5.52
N LEU A 101 -25.97 -19.30 -5.30
CA LEU A 101 -26.89 -20.13 -4.57
C LEU A 101 -27.73 -20.94 -5.55
N ASP A 102 -27.89 -22.23 -5.26
CA ASP A 102 -28.83 -23.07 -5.98
C ASP A 102 -30.27 -22.65 -5.63
N ASP A 103 -31.17 -22.71 -6.62
CA ASP A 103 -32.58 -22.32 -6.49
C ASP A 103 -33.34 -23.06 -5.38
N ASN A 104 -32.81 -24.20 -4.92
CA ASN A 104 -33.40 -25.03 -3.87
C ASN A 104 -33.14 -24.51 -2.44
N LYS A 105 -32.26 -23.53 -2.24
CA LYS A 105 -32.03 -22.94 -0.91
C LYS A 105 -33.10 -21.88 -0.65
N ALA A 106 -33.74 -21.94 0.54
CA ALA A 106 -34.78 -20.98 0.94
C ALA A 106 -34.34 -19.50 0.79
N ASP A 107 -33.05 -19.24 1.00
CA ASP A 107 -32.45 -17.91 0.91
C ASP A 107 -32.11 -17.46 -0.53
N ALA A 108 -32.20 -18.33 -1.53
CA ALA A 108 -31.83 -18.00 -2.90
C ALA A 108 -32.73 -16.90 -3.49
N SER A 109 -34.03 -16.94 -3.18
CA SER A 109 -35.00 -15.93 -3.61
C SER A 109 -34.73 -14.55 -2.98
N SER A 110 -34.35 -14.51 -1.70
CA SER A 110 -34.04 -13.26 -0.98
C SER A 110 -32.67 -12.68 -1.36
N GLN A 111 -31.76 -13.50 -1.87
CA GLN A 111 -30.40 -13.13 -2.27
C GLN A 111 -30.18 -13.13 -3.81
N ARG A 112 -31.25 -13.12 -4.61
CA ARG A 112 -31.18 -13.08 -6.10
C ARG A 112 -30.26 -14.16 -6.71
N GLY A 113 -30.22 -15.34 -6.12
CA GLY A 113 -29.38 -16.45 -6.57
C GLY A 113 -27.88 -16.30 -6.28
N ALA A 114 -27.44 -15.29 -5.52
CA ALA A 114 -26.04 -15.11 -5.17
C ALA A 114 -25.86 -14.48 -3.78
N ARG A 115 -25.06 -15.13 -2.93
CA ARG A 115 -24.73 -14.65 -1.60
C ARG A 115 -23.44 -13.85 -1.64
N MET A 116 -23.56 -12.55 -1.37
CA MET A 116 -22.44 -11.61 -1.34
C MET A 116 -22.16 -11.17 0.09
N VAL A 117 -20.92 -11.39 0.55
CA VAL A 117 -20.47 -11.11 1.92
C VAL A 117 -19.11 -10.43 1.87
N SER A 118 -18.91 -9.42 2.73
CA SER A 118 -17.60 -8.84 2.99
C SER A 118 -17.28 -8.87 4.48
N VAL A 119 -16.16 -9.47 4.83
CA VAL A 119 -15.61 -9.48 6.19
C VAL A 119 -14.47 -8.49 6.23
N GLY A 120 -14.53 -7.49 7.11
CA GLY A 120 -13.53 -6.44 7.16
C GLY A 120 -13.01 -6.11 8.54
N LEU A 121 -11.85 -5.46 8.55
CA LEU A 121 -11.13 -5.01 9.72
C LEU A 121 -10.84 -3.52 9.58
N VAL A 122 -10.99 -2.79 10.68
CA VAL A 122 -10.34 -1.49 10.85
C VAL A 122 -9.16 -1.67 11.78
N LEU A 123 -7.98 -1.25 11.32
CA LEU A 123 -6.71 -1.56 11.94
C LEU A 123 -5.98 -0.28 12.36
N GLN A 124 -5.44 -0.28 13.57
CA GLN A 124 -4.52 0.75 14.03
C GLN A 124 -3.19 0.62 13.28
N CYS A 125 -2.75 1.71 12.67
CA CYS A 125 -1.44 1.80 12.04
C CYS A 125 -0.40 2.33 13.03
N GLU A 126 0.87 1.98 12.79
CA GLU A 126 1.99 2.60 13.47
C GLU A 126 2.17 4.06 13.03
N GLY A 127 2.28 4.99 13.98
CA GLY A 127 2.44 6.41 13.72
C GLY A 127 1.77 7.27 14.80
N HIS A 128 1.70 8.58 14.57
CA HIS A 128 0.90 9.47 15.40
C HIS A 128 -0.58 9.33 15.01
N ALA A 129 -1.47 9.19 16.00
CA ALA A 129 -2.91 9.04 15.77
C ALA A 129 -3.49 10.21 14.95
N ASP A 130 -2.94 11.42 15.09
CA ASP A 130 -3.43 12.62 14.40
C ASP A 130 -2.99 12.72 12.92
N GLN A 131 -2.24 11.74 12.42
CA GLN A 131 -1.66 11.75 11.08
C GLN A 131 -2.16 10.55 10.26
N HIS A 132 -2.25 10.73 8.94
CA HIS A 132 -2.54 9.62 8.06
C HIS A 132 -1.36 8.65 8.03
N ALA A 133 -1.69 7.36 8.10
CA ALA A 133 -0.69 6.30 8.06
C ALA A 133 0.03 6.27 6.70
N SER A 134 1.35 6.11 6.73
CA SER A 134 2.12 5.87 5.50
C SER A 134 1.71 4.55 4.83
N SER A 135 1.93 4.43 3.52
CA SER A 135 1.74 3.18 2.77
C SER A 135 2.33 1.97 3.48
N LEU A 136 3.60 2.05 3.92
CA LEU A 136 4.26 0.98 4.66
C LEU A 136 3.56 0.67 5.99
N ALA A 137 3.12 1.69 6.74
CA ALA A 137 2.43 1.48 8.01
C ALA A 137 1.07 0.77 7.82
N GLN A 138 0.32 1.15 6.78
CA GLN A 138 -0.92 0.46 6.40
C GLN A 138 -0.65 -1.01 6.04
N GLN A 139 0.35 -1.28 5.19
CA GLN A 139 0.67 -2.65 4.78
C GLN A 139 1.15 -3.51 5.95
N LEU A 140 1.98 -2.96 6.86
CA LEU A 140 2.42 -3.68 8.07
C LEU A 140 1.26 -3.97 9.04
N ALA A 141 0.22 -3.15 9.02
CA ALA A 141 -1.00 -3.38 9.80
C ALA A 141 -1.92 -4.42 9.14
N ILE A 142 -2.07 -4.39 7.82
CA ILE A 142 -3.06 -5.19 7.07
C ILE A 142 -2.56 -6.59 6.72
N VAL A 143 -1.39 -6.68 6.07
CA VAL A 143 -0.91 -7.91 5.41
C VAL A 143 -0.93 -9.15 6.32
N PRO A 144 -0.56 -9.07 7.63
CA PRO A 144 -0.63 -10.23 8.50
C PRO A 144 -2.04 -10.83 8.66
N HIS A 145 -3.10 -10.04 8.51
CA HIS A 145 -4.47 -10.50 8.75
C HIS A 145 -5.13 -11.13 7.53
N LEU A 146 -4.65 -10.83 6.31
CA LEU A 146 -5.39 -11.11 5.06
C LEU A 146 -5.73 -12.59 4.85
N SER A 147 -4.78 -13.50 5.07
CA SER A 147 -5.04 -14.94 4.90
C SER A 147 -6.13 -15.46 5.84
N ASN A 148 -6.17 -14.98 7.08
CA ASN A 148 -7.23 -15.37 8.03
C ASN A 148 -8.56 -14.68 7.70
N LEU A 149 -8.52 -13.42 7.28
CA LEU A 149 -9.71 -12.66 6.91
C LEU A 149 -10.41 -13.28 5.69
N GLU A 150 -9.63 -13.78 4.73
CA GLU A 150 -10.13 -14.57 3.60
C GLU A 150 -10.82 -15.86 4.05
N GLN A 151 -10.23 -16.61 4.98
CA GLN A 151 -10.83 -17.82 5.54
C GLN A 151 -12.14 -17.52 6.27
N LEU A 152 -12.17 -16.46 7.09
CA LEU A 152 -13.38 -16.00 7.77
C LEU A 152 -14.47 -15.61 6.75
N ALA A 153 -14.10 -14.96 5.65
CA ALA A 153 -15.04 -14.62 4.58
C ALA A 153 -15.58 -15.87 3.88
N ASP A 154 -14.74 -16.87 3.63
CA ASP A 154 -15.15 -18.16 3.06
C ASP A 154 -16.09 -18.94 4.00
N GLU A 155 -15.81 -18.93 5.30
CA GLU A 155 -16.66 -19.54 6.33
C GLU A 155 -18.03 -18.85 6.42
N LEU A 156 -18.05 -17.53 6.57
CA LEU A 156 -19.29 -16.75 6.71
C LEU A 156 -20.12 -16.71 5.42
N ALA A 157 -19.49 -16.84 4.26
CA ALA A 157 -20.22 -16.98 3.00
C ALA A 157 -20.92 -18.36 2.92
N ARG A 158 -20.30 -19.44 3.42
CA ARG A 158 -20.96 -20.77 3.47
C ARG A 158 -22.03 -20.83 4.55
N ASN A 159 -21.69 -20.42 5.78
CA ASN A 159 -22.50 -20.52 6.98
C ASN A 159 -22.71 -19.13 7.63
N PRO A 160 -23.67 -18.31 7.14
CA PRO A 160 -23.83 -16.94 7.61
C PRO A 160 -24.34 -16.81 9.06
N GLN A 161 -24.84 -17.88 9.68
CA GLN A 161 -25.32 -17.82 11.07
C GLN A 161 -24.20 -18.06 12.08
N ASP A 162 -23.09 -18.67 11.67
CA ASP A 162 -22.00 -19.00 12.57
C ASP A 162 -20.97 -17.86 12.60
N VAL A 163 -21.14 -16.94 13.56
CA VAL A 163 -20.21 -15.82 13.80
C VAL A 163 -19.16 -16.12 14.88
N SER A 164 -19.03 -17.39 15.30
CA SER A 164 -18.15 -17.76 16.42
C SER A 164 -16.67 -17.57 16.10
N SER A 165 -16.21 -17.98 14.92
CA SER A 165 -14.82 -17.79 14.45
C SER A 165 -14.49 -16.30 14.30
N PHE A 166 -15.44 -15.53 13.79
CA PHE A 166 -15.37 -14.08 13.64
C PHE A 166 -15.20 -13.34 14.98
N LYS A 167 -16.04 -13.66 15.99
CA LYS A 167 -15.92 -13.09 17.35
C LYS A 167 -14.62 -13.51 18.04
N THR A 168 -14.22 -14.78 17.88
CA THR A 168 -12.97 -15.31 18.44
C THR A 168 -11.76 -14.57 17.87
N TYR A 169 -11.73 -14.34 16.56
CA TYR A 169 -10.66 -13.62 15.89
C TYR A 169 -10.52 -12.19 16.41
N TYR A 170 -11.62 -11.47 16.60
CA TYR A 170 -11.61 -10.14 17.19
C TYR A 170 -11.04 -10.14 18.61
N GLY A 171 -11.53 -11.03 19.48
CA GLY A 171 -11.03 -11.14 20.85
C GLY A 171 -9.53 -11.41 20.94
N MET A 172 -8.97 -12.18 19.99
CA MET A 172 -7.54 -12.49 19.91
C MET A 172 -6.66 -11.33 19.40
N HIS A 173 -7.22 -10.45 18.57
CA HIS A 173 -6.43 -9.44 17.82
C HIS A 173 -6.82 -8.00 18.12
N ARG A 174 -7.79 -7.77 19.01
CA ARG A 174 -8.22 -6.44 19.42
C ARG A 174 -7.04 -5.61 19.89
N ALA A 175 -7.02 -4.34 19.49
CA ALA A 175 -6.03 -3.38 19.93
C ALA A 175 -6.14 -3.21 21.45
N SER A 176 -5.01 -3.29 22.15
CA SER A 176 -4.98 -3.03 23.59
C SER A 176 -4.94 -1.52 23.82
N ASN A 177 -5.86 -1.01 24.63
CA ASN A 177 -5.84 0.37 25.09
C ASN A 177 -4.56 0.60 25.90
N SER A 178 -3.79 1.63 25.54
CA SER A 178 -2.46 1.94 26.07
C SER A 178 -2.41 2.27 27.58
N THR A 179 -3.54 2.19 28.28
CA THR A 179 -3.67 2.44 29.72
C THR A 179 -3.17 1.30 30.61
N GLU A 180 -2.92 0.09 30.08
CA GLU A 180 -2.49 -1.08 30.87
C GLU A 180 -1.03 -1.54 30.63
N GLN A 181 -0.14 -0.66 30.14
CA GLN A 181 1.26 -1.07 29.91
C GLN A 181 2.16 -0.89 31.15
N ASN A 182 2.09 -1.85 32.09
CA ASN A 182 3.10 -2.06 33.14
C ASN A 182 4.20 -3.06 32.73
N GLY A 183 4.32 -3.39 31.43
CA GLY A 183 5.34 -4.30 30.89
C GLY A 183 6.53 -3.57 30.24
N PRO A 184 7.70 -4.24 30.10
CA PRO A 184 8.86 -3.65 29.42
C PRO A 184 8.52 -3.36 27.95
N THR A 185 8.41 -2.08 27.60
CA THR A 185 8.18 -1.61 26.23
C THR A 185 9.37 -1.98 25.36
N MET A 186 9.15 -2.80 24.34
CA MET A 186 10.17 -3.16 23.35
C MET A 186 10.61 -1.91 22.55
N ASP A 187 11.91 -1.78 22.29
CA ASP A 187 12.46 -0.70 21.44
C ASP A 187 11.75 -0.69 20.06
N GLY A 188 11.36 0.50 19.60
CA GLY A 188 10.69 0.71 18.31
C GLY A 188 11.46 0.15 17.12
N LYS A 189 12.80 0.12 17.16
CA LYS A 189 13.61 -0.54 16.12
C LYS A 189 13.36 -2.05 16.07
N ARG A 190 13.32 -2.69 17.24
CA ARG A 190 13.08 -4.13 17.38
C ARG A 190 11.65 -4.48 16.98
N MET A 191 10.68 -3.65 17.36
CA MET A 191 9.29 -3.78 16.95
C MET A 191 9.13 -3.67 15.42
N LYS A 192 9.75 -2.67 14.80
CA LYS A 192 9.77 -2.52 13.33
C LYS A 192 10.38 -3.74 12.65
N GLN A 193 11.49 -4.28 13.16
CA GLN A 193 12.11 -5.47 12.60
C GLN A 193 11.20 -6.70 12.70
N LEU A 194 10.48 -6.87 13.81
CA LEU A 194 9.49 -7.94 13.97
C LEU A 194 8.34 -7.79 12.98
N ARG A 195 7.79 -6.59 12.80
CA ARG A 195 6.73 -6.32 11.80
C ARG A 195 7.20 -6.63 10.37
N MET A 196 8.42 -6.21 10.02
CA MET A 196 9.02 -6.54 8.72
C MET A 196 9.24 -8.05 8.53
N ARG A 197 9.59 -8.79 9.60
CA ARG A 197 9.69 -10.26 9.54
C ARG A 197 8.32 -10.91 9.29
N ARG A 198 7.25 -10.41 9.94
CA ARG A 198 5.88 -10.92 9.75
C ARG A 198 5.37 -10.71 8.33
N ARG A 199 5.60 -9.52 7.76
CA ARG A 199 5.26 -9.22 6.36
C ARG A 199 5.95 -10.19 5.38
N ARG A 200 7.14 -10.67 5.72
CA ARG A 200 7.93 -11.64 4.92
C ARG A 200 7.61 -13.11 5.20
N ASP A 201 6.64 -13.42 6.07
CA ASP A 201 6.14 -14.78 6.25
C ASP A 201 5.64 -15.29 4.88
N PRO A 202 6.04 -16.48 4.42
CA PRO A 202 5.58 -17.04 3.14
C PRO A 202 4.06 -17.02 2.95
N ARG A 203 3.28 -17.17 4.03
CA ARG A 203 1.81 -17.12 3.98
C ARG A 203 1.25 -15.74 3.63
N ASN A 204 2.03 -14.70 3.87
CA ASN A 204 1.65 -13.30 3.64
C ASN A 204 2.15 -12.79 2.28
N LEU A 205 3.08 -13.49 1.62
CA LEU A 205 3.63 -13.07 0.33
C LEU A 205 2.57 -12.86 -0.76
N PRO A 206 1.53 -13.71 -0.91
CA PRO A 206 0.48 -13.49 -1.92
C PRO A 206 -0.41 -12.27 -1.67
N HIS A 207 -0.31 -11.67 -0.48
CA HIS A 207 -1.10 -10.52 -0.05
C HIS A 207 -0.26 -9.25 0.07
N ASP A 208 1.05 -9.39 -0.11
CA ASP A 208 2.01 -8.31 -0.02
C ASP A 208 2.11 -7.63 -1.38
N PRO A 209 1.74 -6.33 -1.50
CA PRO A 209 1.81 -5.61 -2.77
C PRO A 209 3.17 -5.76 -3.47
N ILE A 210 4.28 -5.84 -2.71
CA ILE A 210 5.61 -5.90 -3.31
C ILE A 210 5.86 -7.19 -4.11
N SER A 211 5.17 -8.28 -3.76
CA SER A 211 5.28 -9.56 -4.47
C SER A 211 4.71 -9.45 -5.88
N HIS A 212 3.72 -8.58 -6.09
CA HIS A 212 3.08 -8.34 -7.37
C HIS A 212 3.82 -7.31 -8.24
N MET A 213 4.85 -6.63 -7.71
CA MET A 213 5.59 -5.60 -8.44
C MET A 213 6.06 -6.03 -9.85
N PRO A 214 6.55 -7.26 -10.09
CA PRO A 214 6.93 -7.69 -11.45
C PRO A 214 5.77 -7.60 -12.44
N ALA A 215 4.59 -8.13 -12.09
CA ALA A 215 3.38 -8.03 -12.90
C ALA A 215 2.99 -6.57 -13.15
N LEU A 216 3.07 -5.73 -12.13
CA LEU A 216 2.72 -4.32 -12.25
C LEU A 216 3.68 -3.55 -13.16
N CYS A 217 4.97 -3.89 -13.16
CA CYS A 217 5.95 -3.30 -14.06
C CYS A 217 5.63 -3.62 -15.53
N GLY A 218 5.06 -4.79 -15.84
CA GLY A 218 4.56 -5.12 -17.19
C GLY A 218 3.48 -4.14 -17.65
N SER A 219 2.46 -3.96 -16.81
CA SER A 219 1.28 -3.13 -17.13
C SER A 219 1.57 -1.63 -17.28
N LEU A 220 2.57 -1.13 -16.55
CA LEU A 220 2.98 0.28 -16.58
C LEU A 220 4.09 0.52 -17.62
N GLY A 221 4.99 -0.45 -17.81
CA GLY A 221 6.20 -0.35 -18.62
C GLY A 221 6.85 1.02 -18.57
N ALA A 222 6.94 1.67 -19.72
CA ALA A 222 7.54 2.99 -19.83
C ALA A 222 6.82 4.05 -18.98
N LEU A 223 5.50 3.98 -18.76
CA LEU A 223 4.72 5.00 -18.01
C LEU A 223 5.20 5.20 -16.57
N LEU A 224 5.86 4.20 -15.97
CA LEU A 224 6.22 4.20 -14.56
C LEU A 224 7.04 5.45 -14.14
N PRO A 225 8.21 5.80 -14.75
CA PRO A 225 8.94 7.02 -14.39
C PRO A 225 8.14 8.32 -14.52
N HIS A 226 7.30 8.45 -15.56
CA HIS A 226 6.49 9.64 -15.75
C HIS A 226 5.41 9.74 -14.66
N LEU A 227 4.79 8.61 -14.30
CA LEU A 227 3.82 8.52 -13.23
C LEU A 227 4.46 8.85 -11.87
N LEU A 228 5.63 8.27 -11.56
CA LEU A 228 6.39 8.57 -10.35
C LEU A 228 6.75 10.06 -10.25
N LYS A 229 7.15 10.69 -11.37
CA LYS A 229 7.43 12.13 -11.42
C LYS A 229 6.19 12.96 -11.08
N LYS A 230 5.01 12.59 -11.58
CA LYS A 230 3.75 13.26 -11.23
C LYS A 230 3.39 13.09 -9.76
N LEU A 231 3.54 11.87 -9.22
CA LEU A 231 3.28 11.59 -7.80
C LEU A 231 4.27 12.29 -6.86
N MET A 232 5.46 12.65 -7.36
CA MET A 232 6.42 13.52 -6.66
C MET A 232 6.07 15.02 -6.73
N LEU A 233 4.99 15.41 -7.41
CA LEU A 233 4.49 16.78 -7.35
C LEU A 233 3.66 16.97 -6.07
N PRO A 234 3.80 18.11 -5.37
CA PRO A 234 2.95 18.41 -4.23
C PRO A 234 1.47 18.35 -4.61
N ARG A 235 0.64 17.79 -3.72
CA ARG A 235 -0.83 17.75 -3.86
C ARG A 235 -1.32 17.00 -5.09
N HIS A 236 -0.49 16.17 -5.73
CA HIS A 236 -0.93 15.41 -6.90
C HIS A 236 -1.90 14.29 -6.48
N ARG A 237 -3.08 14.29 -7.08
CA ARG A 237 -4.13 13.31 -6.84
C ARG A 237 -4.26 12.37 -8.03
N LEU A 238 -3.89 11.11 -7.82
CA LEU A 238 -3.99 10.04 -8.81
C LEU A 238 -5.21 9.17 -8.50
N LEU A 239 -6.12 9.07 -9.47
CA LEU A 239 -7.16 8.06 -9.48
C LEU A 239 -6.70 6.87 -10.35
N ILE A 240 -6.71 5.66 -9.82
CA ILE A 240 -6.56 4.43 -10.61
C ILE A 240 -7.96 3.91 -10.94
N PHE A 241 -8.32 3.90 -12.21
CA PHE A 241 -9.63 3.41 -12.65
C PHE A 241 -9.50 1.97 -13.14
N SER A 242 -10.26 1.06 -12.52
CA SER A 242 -10.45 -0.31 -13.00
C SER A 242 -11.86 -0.43 -13.57
N PRO A 243 -12.06 -0.95 -14.80
CA PRO A 243 -13.39 -1.02 -15.41
C PRO A 243 -14.35 -1.96 -14.68
N SER A 244 -13.81 -2.93 -13.93
CA SER A 244 -14.55 -3.90 -13.12
C SER A 244 -13.70 -4.40 -11.95
N PRO A 245 -14.32 -5.02 -10.92
CA PRO A 245 -13.60 -5.87 -9.97
C PRO A 245 -12.89 -7.04 -10.69
N PRO A 246 -11.89 -7.68 -10.07
CA PRO A 246 -11.41 -7.47 -8.70
C PRO A 246 -10.48 -6.25 -8.58
N ILE A 247 -10.70 -5.44 -7.55
CA ILE A 247 -10.02 -4.15 -7.36
C ILE A 247 -8.67 -4.27 -6.65
N VAL A 248 -8.38 -5.42 -6.07
CA VAL A 248 -7.10 -5.72 -5.40
C VAL A 248 -5.88 -5.39 -6.28
N HIS A 249 -5.96 -5.58 -7.60
CA HIS A 249 -4.87 -5.28 -8.53
C HIS A 249 -4.57 -3.77 -8.62
N ALA A 250 -5.61 -2.94 -8.60
CA ALA A 250 -5.46 -1.49 -8.52
C ALA A 250 -4.87 -1.08 -7.15
N ALA A 251 -5.23 -1.79 -6.08
CA ALA A 251 -4.65 -1.58 -4.76
C ALA A 251 -3.15 -1.88 -4.74
N TYR A 252 -2.73 -3.01 -5.32
CA TYR A 252 -1.33 -3.36 -5.44
C TYR A 252 -0.55 -2.32 -6.25
N LEU A 253 -1.09 -1.82 -7.36
CA LEU A 253 -0.53 -0.68 -8.09
C LEU A 253 -0.35 0.55 -7.20
N GLY A 254 -1.40 0.96 -6.49
CA GLY A 254 -1.36 2.15 -5.65
C GLY A 254 -0.33 2.06 -4.53
N TYR A 255 -0.27 0.93 -3.82
CA TYR A 255 0.70 0.69 -2.75
C TYR A 255 2.14 0.67 -3.27
N ASN A 256 2.41 -0.04 -4.38
CA ASN A 256 3.74 -0.09 -4.97
C ASN A 256 4.21 1.29 -5.47
N LEU A 257 3.33 2.07 -6.09
CA LEU A 257 3.64 3.43 -6.51
C LEU A 257 3.97 4.33 -5.32
N ALA A 258 3.18 4.28 -4.24
CA ALA A 258 3.44 5.04 -3.02
C ALA A 258 4.80 4.67 -2.40
N ASP A 259 5.13 3.38 -2.33
CA ASP A 259 6.40 2.87 -1.80
C ASP A 259 7.59 3.28 -2.68
N LEU A 260 7.46 3.20 -4.01
CA LEU A 260 8.49 3.64 -4.95
C LEU A 260 8.76 5.15 -4.82
N VAL A 261 7.72 5.97 -4.68
CA VAL A 261 7.87 7.41 -4.45
C VAL A 261 8.58 7.67 -3.13
N ALA A 262 8.16 7.01 -2.04
CA ALA A 262 8.80 7.14 -0.73
C ALA A 262 10.29 6.73 -0.77
N LEU A 263 10.62 5.62 -1.43
CA LEU A 263 12.00 5.15 -1.63
C LEU A 263 12.82 6.12 -2.50
N GLY A 264 12.24 6.61 -3.59
CA GLY A 264 12.87 7.57 -4.49
C GLY A 264 13.27 8.85 -3.77
N ILE A 265 12.39 9.35 -2.89
CA ILE A 265 12.64 10.53 -2.06
C ILE A 265 13.65 10.22 -0.96
N ALA A 266 13.56 9.09 -0.27
CA ALA A 266 14.52 8.74 0.78
C ALA A 266 15.97 8.62 0.23
N ARG A 267 16.13 8.15 -1.01
CA ARG A 267 17.44 8.02 -1.67
C ARG A 267 17.94 9.33 -2.28
N SER A 268 17.09 10.05 -3.00
CA SER A 268 17.46 11.25 -3.75
C SER A 268 17.40 12.52 -2.91
N GLY A 269 16.51 12.55 -1.91
CA GLY A 269 16.27 13.68 -1.02
C GLY A 269 17.50 14.13 -0.27
N LYS A 270 18.40 13.22 0.13
CA LYS A 270 19.66 13.61 0.78
C LYS A 270 20.52 14.57 -0.05
N ARG A 271 20.31 14.66 -1.37
CA ARG A 271 21.11 15.46 -2.30
C ARG A 271 20.39 16.71 -2.83
N HIS A 272 19.10 16.87 -2.60
CA HIS A 272 18.31 17.98 -3.17
C HIS A 272 17.40 18.61 -2.13
N GLU A 273 17.60 19.91 -1.84
CA GLU A 273 16.83 20.66 -0.83
C GLU A 273 15.32 20.60 -1.07
N ASN A 274 14.88 20.73 -2.32
CA ASN A 274 13.47 20.59 -2.69
C ASN A 274 12.90 19.22 -2.29
N LEU A 275 13.66 18.14 -2.51
CA LEU A 275 13.26 16.79 -2.12
C LEU A 275 13.41 16.56 -0.60
N GLN A 276 14.26 17.30 0.12
CA GLN A 276 14.28 17.27 1.59
C GLN A 276 13.07 17.97 2.19
N ALA A 277 12.70 19.14 1.67
CA ALA A 277 11.47 19.82 2.03
C ALA A 277 10.26 18.96 1.70
N PHE A 278 10.32 18.23 0.58
CA PHE A 278 9.31 17.25 0.18
C PHE A 278 9.28 16.02 1.08
N ALA A 279 10.43 15.44 1.47
CA ALA A 279 10.51 14.29 2.37
C ALA A 279 9.96 14.57 3.79
N ARG A 280 10.03 15.83 4.23
CA ARG A 280 9.51 16.29 5.53
C ARG A 280 7.98 16.46 5.53
N ARG A 281 7.35 16.48 4.36
CA ARG A 281 5.92 16.67 4.17
C ARG A 281 5.34 15.36 3.66
N TRP A 282 4.39 14.77 4.40
CA TRP A 282 3.65 13.57 4.03
C TRP A 282 3.40 13.51 2.52
N ILE A 283 4.03 12.54 1.85
CA ILE A 283 4.30 12.66 0.42
C ILE A 283 3.07 12.30 -0.40
N VAL A 284 2.65 11.05 -0.28
CA VAL A 284 1.53 10.45 -0.99
C VAL A 284 0.80 9.58 0.02
N GLN A 285 -0.47 9.87 0.21
CA GLN A 285 -1.38 9.06 1.01
C GLN A 285 -2.07 8.02 0.12
N VAL A 286 -2.16 6.79 0.59
CA VAL A 286 -3.02 5.79 -0.03
C VAL A 286 -4.39 5.87 0.63
N LYS A 287 -5.39 6.38 -0.11
CA LYS A 287 -6.79 6.47 0.35
C LYS A 287 -7.56 5.15 0.17
N GLY A 288 -7.06 4.28 -0.70
CA GLY A 288 -7.75 3.03 -1.04
C GLY A 288 -8.92 3.24 -1.99
N GLN A 289 -9.94 2.40 -1.84
CA GLN A 289 -11.17 2.42 -2.60
C GLN A 289 -11.96 3.69 -2.31
N ILE A 290 -12.35 4.38 -3.38
CA ILE A 290 -13.30 5.49 -3.35
C ILE A 290 -14.44 5.22 -4.35
N GLY A 291 -15.62 5.73 -4.05
CA GLY A 291 -16.79 5.59 -4.92
C GLY A 291 -17.66 6.82 -4.97
N VAL A 292 -18.89 6.66 -5.46
CA VAL A 292 -19.89 7.75 -5.57
C VAL A 292 -20.13 8.45 -4.23
N HIS A 293 -20.10 7.70 -3.13
CA HIS A 293 -20.33 8.22 -1.79
C HIS A 293 -19.20 9.13 -1.26
N ASP A 294 -18.00 9.05 -1.84
CA ASP A 294 -16.87 9.92 -1.49
C ASP A 294 -16.88 11.25 -2.29
N ILE A 295 -17.73 11.40 -3.30
CA ILE A 295 -17.81 12.60 -4.14
C ILE A 295 -18.00 13.89 -3.33
N PRO A 296 -18.92 13.98 -2.35
CA PRO A 296 -19.10 15.19 -1.56
C PRO A 296 -17.82 15.60 -0.80
N ALA A 297 -17.12 14.63 -0.22
CA ALA A 297 -15.86 14.88 0.50
C ALA A 297 -14.73 15.33 -0.46
N LEU A 298 -14.69 14.77 -1.68
CA LEU A 298 -13.75 15.19 -2.72
C LEU A 298 -14.06 16.60 -3.24
N GLU A 299 -15.34 16.97 -3.36
CA GLU A 299 -15.78 18.32 -3.73
C GLU A 299 -15.39 19.34 -2.66
N GLU A 300 -15.54 19.00 -1.37
CA GLU A 300 -15.08 19.83 -0.26
C GLU A 300 -13.55 20.00 -0.26
N GLU A 301 -12.81 18.92 -0.51
CA GLU A 301 -11.35 18.95 -0.66
C GLU A 301 -10.91 19.90 -1.79
N GLU A 302 -11.58 19.84 -2.94
CA GLU A 302 -11.32 20.74 -4.05
C GLU A 302 -11.62 22.21 -3.73
N GLN A 303 -12.72 22.47 -3.01
CA GLN A 303 -13.07 23.83 -2.58
C GLN A 303 -12.03 24.40 -1.60
N ARG A 304 -11.58 23.60 -0.63
CA ARG A 304 -10.53 23.98 0.32
C ARG A 304 -9.22 24.29 -0.40
N ARG A 305 -8.87 23.47 -1.39
CA ARG A 305 -7.68 23.68 -2.24
C ARG A 305 -7.71 25.01 -2.97
N ASN A 306 -8.86 25.43 -3.47
CA ASN A 306 -9.00 26.71 -4.17
C ASN A 306 -8.98 27.93 -3.23
N LYS A 307 -9.50 27.81 -2.02
CA LYS A 307 -9.52 28.89 -1.02
C LYS A 307 -8.16 29.10 -0.35
N ASP A 308 -7.48 28.02 0.02
CA ASP A 308 -6.27 28.04 0.86
C ASP A 308 -5.00 27.67 0.10
N ALA A 309 -4.90 28.04 -1.18
CA ALA A 309 -3.80 27.67 -2.07
C ALA A 309 -2.39 27.99 -1.50
N ALA A 310 -2.29 29.00 -0.62
CA ALA A 310 -1.02 29.45 -0.02
C ALA A 310 -0.78 28.94 1.42
N ALA A 311 -1.79 28.43 2.14
CA ALA A 311 -1.72 28.24 3.60
C ALA A 311 -1.51 26.78 4.05
N PHE A 312 -1.98 25.78 3.28
CA PHE A 312 -1.86 24.36 3.64
C PHE A 312 -1.29 23.52 2.49
N VAL A 313 -0.15 22.87 2.74
CA VAL A 313 0.39 21.84 1.84
C VAL A 313 -0.21 20.51 2.23
N GLU A 314 -1.38 20.20 1.67
CA GLU A 314 -1.99 18.87 1.79
C GLU A 314 -1.13 17.82 1.07
N PRO A 315 -1.06 16.58 1.59
CA PRO A 315 -0.39 15.49 0.89
C PRO A 315 -1.09 15.21 -0.45
N GLY A 316 -0.32 14.75 -1.45
CA GLY A 316 -0.93 14.10 -2.60
C GLY A 316 -1.59 12.79 -2.19
N TRP A 317 -2.40 12.19 -3.06
CA TRP A 317 -2.99 10.89 -2.78
C TRP A 317 -3.11 9.99 -3.99
N ILE A 318 -3.16 8.69 -3.72
CA ILE A 318 -3.53 7.64 -4.65
C ILE A 318 -4.80 6.99 -4.12
N ALA A 319 -5.81 6.89 -4.98
CA ALA A 319 -7.05 6.18 -4.72
C ALA A 319 -7.41 5.35 -5.95
N TRP A 320 -8.31 4.39 -5.80
CA TRP A 320 -8.82 3.60 -6.90
C TRP A 320 -10.33 3.46 -6.87
N SER A 321 -10.92 3.15 -8.01
CA SER A 321 -12.37 2.98 -8.13
C SER A 321 -12.76 2.15 -9.34
N THR A 322 -13.94 1.53 -9.25
CA THR A 322 -14.71 0.98 -10.38
C THR A 322 -15.81 1.91 -10.88
N ASP A 323 -16.05 3.02 -10.17
CA ASP A 323 -17.16 3.93 -10.46
C ASP A 323 -16.80 4.88 -11.59
N LYS A 324 -17.25 4.55 -12.81
CA LYS A 324 -17.01 5.35 -14.02
C LYS A 324 -17.45 6.81 -13.90
N ILE A 325 -18.46 7.11 -13.07
CA ILE A 325 -18.95 8.48 -12.83
C ILE A 325 -17.85 9.42 -12.31
N LEU A 326 -16.80 8.91 -11.66
CA LEU A 326 -15.66 9.72 -11.24
C LEU A 326 -14.90 10.28 -12.46
N LEU A 327 -14.86 9.57 -13.58
CA LEU A 327 -14.22 10.03 -14.82
C LEU A 327 -14.96 11.24 -15.43
N ASP A 328 -16.26 11.37 -15.17
CA ASP A 328 -17.09 12.51 -15.60
C ASP A 328 -16.91 13.74 -14.69
N LYS A 329 -16.19 13.58 -13.56
CA LYS A 329 -15.85 14.64 -12.60
C LYS A 329 -14.33 14.86 -12.51
N PRO A 330 -13.64 15.18 -13.63
CA PRO A 330 -12.18 15.29 -13.66
C PRO A 330 -11.61 16.43 -12.80
N HIS A 331 -12.44 17.36 -12.33
CA HIS A 331 -12.01 18.42 -11.40
C HIS A 331 -11.63 17.88 -10.01
N LEU A 332 -12.05 16.66 -9.63
CA LEU A 332 -11.79 16.07 -8.30
C LEU A 332 -10.37 15.51 -8.13
N PHE A 333 -9.61 15.35 -9.22
CA PHE A 333 -8.26 14.78 -9.20
C PHE A 333 -7.36 15.47 -10.24
N ASP A 334 -6.11 15.03 -10.36
CA ASP A 334 -5.12 15.64 -11.25
C ASP A 334 -4.70 14.70 -12.40
N SER A 335 -4.74 13.39 -12.17
CA SER A 335 -4.53 12.38 -13.21
C SER A 335 -5.34 11.10 -12.98
N VAL A 336 -5.55 10.34 -14.05
CA VAL A 336 -6.18 9.01 -14.01
C VAL A 336 -5.25 7.99 -14.65
N LEU A 337 -4.93 6.92 -13.93
CA LEU A 337 -4.36 5.70 -14.49
C LEU A 337 -5.51 4.76 -14.84
N ASP A 338 -5.83 4.66 -16.11
CA ASP A 338 -6.93 3.86 -16.65
C ASP A 338 -6.42 2.47 -17.04
N LEU A 339 -6.93 1.45 -16.35
CA LEU A 339 -6.55 0.04 -16.54
C LEU A 339 -7.43 -0.67 -17.58
N THR A 340 -8.39 0.02 -18.22
CA THR A 340 -9.37 -0.61 -19.12
C THR A 340 -8.72 -1.38 -20.26
N LEU A 341 -7.59 -0.91 -20.79
CA LEU A 341 -6.89 -1.59 -21.89
C LEU A 341 -6.23 -2.92 -21.50
N LEU A 342 -5.98 -3.13 -20.21
CA LEU A 342 -5.34 -4.34 -19.71
C LEU A 342 -6.34 -5.51 -19.65
N VAL A 343 -7.64 -5.21 -19.61
CA VAL A 343 -8.69 -6.22 -19.66
C VAL A 343 -8.86 -6.70 -21.09
N THR A 344 -8.50 -7.96 -21.33
CA THR A 344 -8.58 -8.59 -22.66
C THR A 344 -9.82 -9.46 -22.79
N ARG A 345 -10.07 -9.99 -23.99
CA ARG A 345 -11.14 -10.98 -24.19
C ARG A 345 -10.83 -12.29 -23.46
N ASP A 346 -9.55 -12.64 -23.36
CA ASP A 346 -9.09 -13.89 -22.77
C ASP A 346 -9.31 -13.89 -21.26
N SER A 347 -9.32 -12.72 -20.62
CA SER A 347 -9.57 -12.55 -19.19
C SER A 347 -11.06 -12.50 -18.82
N GLN A 348 -11.96 -12.83 -19.76
CA GLN A 348 -13.42 -12.81 -19.57
C GLN A 348 -13.97 -11.46 -19.07
N GLY A 349 -13.26 -10.36 -19.35
CA GLY A 349 -13.64 -9.03 -18.88
C GLY A 349 -13.22 -8.71 -17.45
N LEU A 350 -12.41 -9.55 -16.81
CA LEU A 350 -11.83 -9.32 -15.48
C LEU A 350 -10.37 -8.88 -15.60
N LEU A 351 -9.91 -8.09 -14.62
CA LEU A 351 -8.49 -7.77 -14.47
C LEU A 351 -7.85 -8.78 -13.51
N ASP A 352 -6.93 -9.59 -14.00
CA ASP A 352 -6.12 -10.50 -13.20
C ASP A 352 -4.63 -10.15 -13.27
N GLU A 353 -3.81 -10.89 -12.52
CA GLU A 353 -2.36 -10.66 -12.50
C GLU A 353 -1.70 -10.95 -13.85
N ALA A 354 -2.19 -11.94 -14.62
CA ALA A 354 -1.67 -12.26 -15.94
C ALA A 354 -1.89 -11.11 -16.95
N CYS A 355 -3.03 -10.42 -16.86
CA CYS A 355 -3.31 -9.21 -17.64
C CYS A 355 -2.30 -8.09 -17.37
N LEU A 356 -1.77 -8.03 -16.14
CA LEU A 356 -0.77 -7.03 -15.76
C LEU A 356 0.62 -7.43 -16.26
N GLU A 357 0.95 -8.72 -16.24
CA GLU A 357 2.21 -9.25 -16.77
C GLU A 357 2.32 -9.12 -18.29
N ASP A 358 1.20 -9.20 -19.02
CA ASP A 358 1.20 -9.10 -20.47
C ASP A 358 1.60 -7.69 -20.94
N ALA A 359 2.81 -7.58 -21.50
CA ALA A 359 3.36 -6.34 -22.04
C ALA A 359 2.72 -5.90 -23.37
N ASN A 360 1.79 -6.68 -23.94
CA ASN A 360 1.12 -6.33 -25.20
C ASN A 360 0.15 -5.15 -25.04
N ASN A 361 -0.49 -5.04 -23.87
CA ASN A 361 -1.39 -3.95 -23.54
C ASN A 361 -0.82 -3.14 -22.38
N MET A 362 -1.01 -1.83 -22.42
CA MET A 362 -0.51 -0.94 -21.37
C MET A 362 -1.64 -0.10 -20.80
N ALA A 363 -1.52 0.22 -19.51
CA ALA A 363 -2.39 1.19 -18.87
C ALA A 363 -2.34 2.54 -19.61
N ARG A 364 -3.40 3.35 -19.52
CA ARG A 364 -3.41 4.71 -20.08
C ARG A 364 -3.35 5.74 -18.98
N LEU A 365 -2.42 6.70 -19.11
CA LEU A 365 -2.38 7.84 -18.21
C LEU A 365 -3.13 9.02 -18.82
N TRP A 366 -4.17 9.49 -18.15
CA TRP A 366 -4.89 10.71 -18.47
C TRP A 366 -4.49 11.81 -17.50
N THR A 367 -4.36 13.05 -17.98
CA THR A 367 -4.14 14.22 -17.12
C THR A 367 -5.29 15.18 -17.27
N VAL A 368 -5.67 15.77 -16.16
CA VAL A 368 -6.73 16.77 -16.12
C VAL A 368 -6.19 18.10 -16.63
N VAL A 369 -6.82 18.63 -17.68
CA VAL A 369 -6.57 19.98 -18.19
C VAL A 369 -7.64 20.89 -17.61
N ARG A 370 -7.21 21.90 -16.86
CA ARG A 370 -8.07 22.92 -16.25
C ARG A 370 -7.96 24.19 -17.10
N PRO A 371 -9.04 24.62 -17.78
CA PRO A 371 -9.03 25.85 -18.56
C PRO A 371 -8.71 27.05 -17.67
N VAL A 372 -7.86 27.96 -18.16
CA VAL A 372 -7.60 29.23 -17.45
C VAL A 372 -8.83 30.12 -17.65
N GLU A 373 -9.44 30.57 -16.56
CA GLU A 373 -10.53 31.54 -16.62
C GLU A 373 -10.02 32.85 -17.23
N SER A 374 -10.43 33.14 -18.46
CA SER A 374 -10.16 34.43 -19.08
C SER A 374 -11.26 35.43 -18.64
N PRO A 375 -10.90 36.60 -18.06
CA PRO A 375 -11.87 37.55 -17.51
C PRO A 375 -12.75 38.24 -18.58
N SER A 376 -12.49 38.03 -19.87
CA SER A 376 -13.14 38.71 -20.99
C SER A 376 -14.21 37.90 -21.74
N ALA A 377 -14.41 36.62 -21.42
CA ALA A 377 -15.39 35.77 -22.09
C ALA A 377 -16.60 35.51 -21.18
N GLY A 378 -17.78 35.93 -21.63
CA GLY A 378 -19.04 35.78 -20.91
C GLY A 378 -19.33 34.34 -20.46
N ARG A 379 -19.62 34.20 -19.16
CA ARG A 379 -20.34 33.13 -18.45
C ARG A 379 -20.55 31.80 -19.20
N THR A 380 -19.47 31.06 -19.40
CA THR A 380 -19.49 29.59 -19.29
C THR A 380 -18.17 29.16 -18.68
N LEU A 381 -18.19 28.73 -17.40
CA LEU A 381 -17.06 28.10 -16.74
C LEU A 381 -16.64 26.89 -17.57
N ALA A 382 -15.49 26.97 -18.22
CA ALA A 382 -14.99 25.89 -19.05
C ALA A 382 -14.67 24.68 -18.16
N LYS A 383 -15.33 23.55 -18.43
CA LYS A 383 -15.23 22.34 -17.61
C LYS A 383 -13.83 21.73 -17.73
N ALA A 384 -13.32 21.17 -16.64
CA ALA A 384 -12.09 20.38 -16.66
C ALA A 384 -12.26 19.17 -17.60
N LEU A 385 -11.19 18.81 -18.33
CA LEU A 385 -11.22 17.75 -19.33
C LEU A 385 -10.06 16.77 -19.14
N LEU A 386 -10.30 15.50 -19.47
CA LEU A 386 -9.26 14.48 -19.51
C LEU A 386 -8.53 14.52 -20.85
N LYS A 387 -7.20 14.63 -20.79
CA LYS A 387 -6.33 14.53 -21.96
C LYS A 387 -5.41 13.31 -21.81
N SER A 388 -5.49 12.39 -22.77
CA SER A 388 -4.58 11.25 -22.84
C SER A 388 -3.14 11.75 -22.95
N GLN A 389 -2.26 11.24 -22.08
CA GLN A 389 -0.83 11.46 -22.21
C GLN A 389 -0.28 10.44 -23.21
N GLY A 390 0.42 10.96 -24.23
CA GLY A 390 1.28 10.16 -25.08
C GLY A 390 2.73 10.44 -24.72
N TRP A 391 3.60 9.51 -25.09
CA TRP A 391 5.04 9.68 -24.91
C TRP A 391 5.58 10.65 -25.94
N THR A 392 6.39 11.62 -25.51
CA THR A 392 7.24 12.32 -26.47
C THR A 392 8.39 11.40 -26.90
N THR A 393 8.87 11.58 -28.13
CA THR A 393 10.03 10.82 -28.65
C THR A 393 11.24 10.91 -27.72
N ARG A 394 11.43 12.06 -27.06
CA ARG A 394 12.53 12.30 -26.12
C ARG A 394 12.38 11.49 -24.84
N GLU A 395 11.18 11.46 -24.25
CA GLU A 395 10.92 10.67 -23.04
C GLU A 395 11.12 9.17 -23.32
N PHE A 396 10.67 8.70 -24.48
CA PHE A 396 10.86 7.32 -24.91
C PHE A 396 12.33 6.95 -25.05
N ALA A 397 13.12 7.78 -25.75
CA ALA A 397 14.54 7.54 -25.92
C ALA A 397 15.28 7.50 -24.57
N THR A 398 14.93 8.41 -23.65
CA THR A 398 15.54 8.45 -22.30
C THR A 398 15.21 7.20 -21.50
N PHE A 399 13.96 6.71 -21.59
CA PHE A 399 13.54 5.51 -20.89
C PHE A 399 14.22 4.26 -21.46
N ASN A 400 14.25 4.10 -22.79
CA ASN A 400 14.91 2.97 -23.42
C ASN A 400 16.40 2.89 -23.05
N GLU A 401 17.08 4.03 -22.92
CA GLU A 401 18.48 4.04 -22.47
C GLU A 401 18.61 3.57 -21.00
N LEU A 402 17.71 4.02 -20.12
CA LEU A 402 17.67 3.58 -18.73
C LEU A 402 17.36 2.09 -18.61
N ASP A 403 16.43 1.58 -19.40
CA ASP A 403 16.03 0.18 -19.42
C ASP A 403 17.17 -0.72 -19.95
N ALA A 404 17.79 -0.33 -21.06
CA ALA A 404 18.99 -0.99 -21.56
C ALA A 404 20.16 -0.93 -20.57
N GLN A 405 20.25 0.12 -19.75
CA GLN A 405 21.23 0.19 -18.66
C GLN A 405 20.87 -0.76 -17.52
N ALA A 406 19.60 -0.81 -17.11
CA ALA A 406 19.10 -1.71 -16.07
C ALA A 406 19.31 -3.17 -16.45
N GLN A 407 18.98 -3.55 -17.69
CA GLN A 407 19.21 -4.89 -18.24
C GLN A 407 20.70 -5.28 -18.17
N ARG A 408 21.60 -4.39 -18.60
CA ARG A 408 23.05 -4.62 -18.50
C ARG A 408 23.54 -4.78 -17.06
N HIS A 409 22.93 -4.07 -16.10
CA HIS A 409 23.25 -4.25 -14.68
C HIS A 409 22.71 -5.57 -14.14
N ALA A 410 21.50 -5.98 -14.52
CA ALA A 410 20.91 -7.26 -14.13
C ALA A 410 21.76 -8.43 -14.65
N GLU A 411 22.10 -8.45 -15.94
CA GLU A 411 23.00 -9.46 -16.52
C GLU A 411 24.37 -9.49 -15.84
N ARG A 412 24.90 -8.32 -15.46
CA ARG A 412 26.15 -8.25 -14.70
C ARG A 412 25.98 -8.84 -13.29
N ALA A 413 24.84 -8.60 -12.64
CA ALA A 413 24.52 -9.16 -11.32
C ALA A 413 24.46 -10.69 -11.37
N GLU A 414 23.84 -11.24 -12.41
CA GLU A 414 23.75 -12.68 -12.63
C GLU A 414 25.13 -13.29 -12.86
N ARG A 415 25.97 -12.66 -13.70
CA ARG A 415 27.32 -13.18 -14.02
C ARG A 415 28.33 -13.02 -12.89
N LEU A 416 28.29 -11.93 -12.14
CA LEU A 416 29.35 -11.55 -11.17
C LEU A 416 28.88 -11.55 -9.71
N GLY A 417 27.62 -11.92 -9.46
CA GLY A 417 26.97 -11.85 -8.15
C GLY A 417 26.52 -10.43 -7.75
N ALA A 418 25.63 -10.36 -6.77
CA ALA A 418 24.97 -9.11 -6.33
C ALA A 418 25.94 -7.97 -5.93
N GLY A 419 27.17 -8.29 -5.52
CA GLY A 419 28.20 -7.32 -5.14
C GLY A 419 28.75 -6.49 -6.30
N ALA A 420 28.64 -6.96 -7.54
CA ALA A 420 29.19 -6.28 -8.73
C ALA A 420 28.36 -5.07 -9.22
N CYS A 421 27.11 -4.95 -8.75
CA CYS A 421 26.19 -3.90 -9.17
C CYS A 421 26.26 -2.64 -8.29
N VAL A 422 26.94 -2.72 -7.14
CA VAL A 422 27.17 -1.57 -6.27
C VAL A 422 28.39 -0.80 -6.76
N SER A 423 28.26 -0.06 -7.87
CA SER A 423 29.22 0.98 -8.19
C SER A 423 29.04 2.17 -7.23
N ARG A 424 29.58 2.04 -6.03
CA ARG A 424 29.97 3.22 -5.26
C ARG A 424 31.45 3.44 -5.52
N ARG A 425 31.75 4.46 -6.32
CA ARG A 425 33.01 5.21 -6.27
C ARG A 425 33.35 5.48 -4.80
N LYS A 426 34.15 4.63 -4.16
CA LYS A 426 35.06 5.08 -3.12
C LYS A 426 36.14 5.82 -3.89
N SER A 427 35.98 7.13 -4.05
CA SER A 427 37.08 7.98 -4.49
C SER A 427 38.20 7.81 -3.47
N LYS A 428 39.21 7.00 -3.83
CA LYS A 428 40.51 7.03 -3.20
C LYS A 428 41.05 8.44 -3.40
N THR A 429 41.04 9.23 -2.35
CA THR A 429 41.74 10.52 -2.36
C THR A 429 42.76 10.49 -1.24
N LYS A 430 44.03 10.53 -1.68
CA LYS A 430 45.28 10.85 -0.96
C LYS A 430 45.69 9.84 0.12
N LEU A 431 46.70 8.99 -0.10
CA LEU A 431 48.09 9.31 -0.50
C LEU A 431 48.67 10.42 0.40
N VAL A 432 49.03 10.05 1.63
CA VAL A 432 50.01 10.76 2.45
C VAL A 432 50.90 9.72 3.16
N ARG A 433 52.15 9.67 2.68
CA ARG A 433 53.40 9.29 3.35
C ARG A 433 53.45 8.01 4.20
N SER A 434 54.07 6.98 3.62
CA SER A 434 54.93 6.06 4.38
C SER A 434 56.19 5.75 3.56
N THR A 435 57.12 6.71 3.51
CA THR A 435 58.51 6.45 3.15
C THR A 435 59.36 6.62 4.39
N SER A 436 59.62 5.51 5.07
CA SER A 436 60.81 5.29 5.92
C SER A 436 60.98 3.76 5.97
N ARG A 437 61.68 3.20 4.98
CA ARG A 437 63.09 2.77 5.12
C ARG A 437 63.31 1.91 6.37
N ARG A 438 63.27 0.59 6.15
CA ARG A 438 64.04 -0.38 6.92
C ARG A 438 65.50 0.06 6.87
N PHE A 439 66.09 0.30 8.04
CA PHE A 439 67.53 0.19 8.25
C PHE A 439 67.73 -0.89 9.30
N GLU A 440 68.57 -1.84 8.93
CA GLU A 440 69.12 -2.89 9.77
C GLU A 440 69.99 -2.25 10.85
N GLU A 441 69.77 -2.62 12.11
CA GLU A 441 70.80 -2.51 13.15
C GLU A 441 71.16 -3.93 13.59
N GLN A 442 72.26 -4.43 13.00
CA GLN A 442 73.07 -5.49 13.56
C GLN A 442 73.78 -4.92 14.79
N GLY A 443 73.45 -5.43 15.98
CA GLY A 443 74.23 -5.18 17.19
C GLY A 443 75.47 -6.09 17.20
N PRO A 444 76.69 -5.58 17.53
CA PRO A 444 77.86 -6.42 17.67
C PRO A 444 77.95 -6.98 19.10
N ASP A 445 78.13 -8.29 19.22
CA ASP A 445 78.48 -8.93 20.48
C ASP A 445 80.01 -9.06 20.58
N ARG A 446 80.55 -8.46 21.64
CA ARG A 446 81.81 -8.75 22.37
C ARG A 446 83.15 -8.88 21.63
N PHE A 447 84.08 -8.02 22.05
CA PHE A 447 85.38 -8.47 22.59
C PHE A 447 85.78 -7.58 23.79
N GLN A 448 85.93 -8.19 24.97
CA GLN A 448 86.75 -7.67 26.07
C GLN A 448 88.15 -8.28 25.95
N PRO A 449 89.24 -7.56 26.28
CA PRO A 449 90.57 -8.16 26.40
C PRO A 449 90.74 -8.81 27.79
N ALA A 450 91.31 -10.02 27.83
CA ALA A 450 91.73 -10.66 29.08
C ALA A 450 93.08 -10.06 29.57
N PRO A 451 93.33 -10.01 30.89
CA PRO A 451 94.51 -9.35 31.45
C PRO A 451 95.74 -10.28 31.46
N GLU A 452 96.94 -9.71 31.29
CA GLU A 452 98.20 -10.38 31.57
C GLU A 452 98.35 -10.62 33.09
N ARG A 453 98.13 -11.86 33.53
CA ARG A 453 99.05 -12.72 34.31
C ARG A 453 98.34 -13.92 34.91
#